data_AF-A0A924EHH1-F1
#
_entry.id   AF-A0A924EHH1-F1
#
_cell.length_a   1.000
_cell.length_b   1.000
_cell.length_c   1.000
_cell.angle_alpha   90.00
_cell.angle_beta   90.00
_cell.angle_gamma   90.00
#
_symmetry.space_group_name_H-M   'P 1'
#
loop_
_entity.id
_entity.type
_entity.pdbx_description
1 polymer ?
#
loop_
_entity_poly.entity_id
_entity_poly.type
_entity_poly.pdbx_seq_one_letter_code
_entity_poly.pdbx_strand_id
1 'polypeptide(L)' 'MLDLSGVCIYTKDLGVTQAGNVSISQAKFAAGVYMVQLTSGNQKAVQRLIKD' A
#
# COMPACT_ATOMS: atom_id res chain seq x y z
N MET A 1 0.79 -0.36 3.52
CA MET A 1 0.06 0.93 3.44
C MET A 1 0.07 1.55 4.82
N LEU A 2 0.45 2.81 4.91
CA LEU A 2 0.54 3.57 6.15
C LEU A 2 -0.53 4.67 6.15
N ASP A 3 -1.05 5.02 7.32
CA ASP A 3 -1.82 6.26 7.50
C ASP A 3 -0.89 7.48 7.69
N LEU A 4 -1.47 8.67 7.84
CA LEU A 4 -0.72 9.92 8.10
C LEU A 4 0.07 9.91 9.42
N SER A 5 -0.31 9.06 10.36
CA SER A 5 0.38 8.89 11.64
C SER A 5 1.56 7.92 11.52
N GLY A 6 1.79 7.33 10.34
CA GLY A 6 2.82 6.33 10.10
C GLY A 6 2.45 4.92 10.58
N VAL A 7 1.18 4.67 10.92
CA VAL A 7 0.71 3.36 11.36
C VAL A 7 0.46 2.47 10.14
N CYS A 8 1.01 1.26 10.15
CA CYS A 8 0.77 0.28 9.09
C CYS A 8 -0.63 -0.32 9.24
N ILE A 9 -1.55 0.11 8.37
CA ILE A 9 -2.95 -0.32 8.38
C ILE A 9 -3.22 -1.51 7.45
N TYR A 10 -2.27 -1.82 6.56
CA TYR A 10 -2.37 -2.96 5.64
C TYR A 10 -0.99 -3.40 5.19
N THR A 11 -0.71 -4.70 5.32
CA THR A 11 0.46 -5.35 4.75
C THR A 11 0.03 -6.64 4.07
N LYS A 12 0.65 -6.95 2.94
CA LYS A 12 0.45 -8.20 2.22
C LYS A 12 1.78 -8.58 1.58
N ASP A 13 2.27 -9.76 1.93
CA ASP A 13 3.38 -10.38 1.22
C ASP A 13 2.87 -10.96 -0.11
N LEU A 14 3.57 -10.66 -1.20
CA LEU A 14 3.26 -11.13 -2.54
C LEU A 14 4.13 -12.34 -2.94
N GLY A 15 5.08 -12.75 -2.10
CA GLY A 15 5.98 -13.85 -2.37
C GLY A 15 7.07 -13.46 -3.38
N VAL A 16 7.16 -14.19 -4.50
CA VAL A 16 8.19 -13.97 -5.51
C VAL A 16 7.83 -12.83 -6.45
N THR A 17 8.83 -12.24 -7.11
CA THR A 17 8.62 -11.23 -8.14
C THR A 17 7.71 -11.78 -9.24
N GLN A 18 6.54 -11.16 -9.38
CA GLN A 18 5.53 -11.55 -10.35
C GLN A 18 5.13 -10.33 -11.19
N ALA A 19 4.97 -10.54 -12.49
CA ALA A 19 4.43 -9.53 -13.39
C ALA A 19 2.90 -9.51 -13.32
N GLY A 20 2.31 -8.32 -13.41
CA GLY A 20 0.86 -8.13 -13.42
C GLY A 20 0.39 -7.13 -12.37
N ASN A 21 -0.92 -7.09 -12.17
CA ASN A 21 -1.57 -6.14 -11.27
C ASN A 21 -2.01 -6.82 -9.98
N VAL A 22 -1.85 -6.12 -8.85
CA VAL A 22 -2.42 -6.51 -7.56
C VAL A 22 -3.49 -5.52 -7.16
N SER A 23 -4.73 -6.00 -7.07
CA SER A 23 -5.85 -5.21 -6.60
C SER A 23 -6.02 -5.34 -5.09
N ILE A 24 -6.14 -4.21 -4.40
CA ILE A 24 -6.38 -4.15 -2.95
C ILE A 24 -7.71 -3.43 -2.73
N SER A 25 -8.66 -4.08 -2.04
CA SER A 25 -9.94 -3.45 -1.70
C SER A 25 -9.73 -2.38 -0.64
N GLN A 26 -10.34 -1.22 -0.86
CA GLN A 26 -10.27 -0.07 0.05
C GLN A 26 -11.53 0.09 0.91
N ALA A 27 -12.48 -0.85 0.84
CA ALA A 27 -13.80 -0.71 1.45
C ALA A 27 -13.79 -0.55 2.98
N LYS A 28 -12.74 -1.03 3.64
CA LYS A 28 -12.59 -0.94 5.11
C LYS A 28 -11.75 0.24 5.58
N PHE A 29 -11.16 1.00 4.65
CA PHE A 29 -10.37 2.18 5.01
C PHE A 29 -11.29 3.39 5.15
N ALA A 30 -11.06 4.18 6.20
CA ALA A 30 -11.73 5.45 6.38
C ALA A 30 -11.38 6.43 5.25
N ALA A 31 -12.13 7.52 5.13
CA ALA A 31 -11.69 8.64 4.30
C ALA A 31 -10.42 9.25 4.91
N GLY A 32 -9.49 9.67 4.05
CA GLY A 32 -8.22 10.24 4.49
C GLY A 32 -7.07 10.05 3.51
N VAL A 33 -5.87 10.39 3.99
CA VAL A 33 -4.64 10.28 3.21
C VAL A 33 -3.83 9.06 3.68
N TYR A 34 -3.36 8.29 2.71
CA TYR A 34 -2.59 7.08 2.91
C TYR A 34 -1.30 7.09 2.10
N MET A 35 -0.30 6.38 2.60
CA MET A 35 0.96 6.12 1.90
C MET A 35 1.01 4.65 1.49
N VAL A 36 0.99 4.41 0.19
CA VAL A 36 1.19 3.08 -0.40
C VAL A 36 2.67 2.88 -0.61
N GLN A 37 3.19 1.78 -0.08
CA GLN A 37 4.59 1.39 -0.22
C GLN A 37 4.63 0.00 -0.84
N LEU A 38 5.42 -0.14 -1.91
CA LEU A 38 5.73 -1.41 -2.55
C LEU A 38 7.24 -1.62 -2.46
N THR A 39 7.66 -2.76 -1.96
CA THR A 39 9.06 -3.14 -1.81
C THR A 39 9.32 -4.44 -2.55
N SER A 40 10.40 -4.49 -3.35
CA SER A 40 10.86 -5.69 -4.02
C SER A 40 12.39 -5.73 -3.97
N GLY A 41 12.95 -6.63 -3.16
CA GLY A 41 14.38 -6.64 -2.86
C GLY A 41 14.85 -5.27 -2.33
N ASN A 42 15.80 -4.65 -3.03
CA ASN A 42 16.33 -3.32 -2.69
C ASN A 42 15.53 -2.16 -3.32
N GLN A 43 14.48 -2.45 -4.08
CA GLN A 43 13.64 -1.42 -4.69
C GLN A 43 12.47 -1.06 -3.78
N LYS A 44 12.21 0.24 -3.66
CA LYS A 44 11.08 0.79 -2.90
C LYS A 44 10.37 1.84 -3.75
N ALA A 45 9.10 1.62 -4.01
CA ALA A 45 8.20 2.61 -4.62
C ALA A 45 7.22 3.11 -3.55
N VAL A 46 7.00 4.42 -3.52
CA VAL A 46 6.10 5.07 -2.55
C VAL A 46 5.16 6.01 -3.30
N GLN A 47 3.87 5.89 -3.02
CA GLN A 47 2.82 6.69 -3.65
C GLN A 47 1.83 7.18 -2.60
N ARG A 48 1.43 8.45 -2.72
CA ARG A 48 0.34 9.01 -1.90
C ARG A 48 -1.01 8.67 -2.52
N LEU A 49 -1.93 8.20 -1.68
CA LEU A 49 -3.32 7.90 -2.01
C LEU A 49 -4.22 8.80 -1.17
N ILE A 50 -5.19 9.45 -1.82
CA ILE A 50 -6.24 10.24 -1.16
C ILE A 50 -7.54 9.48 -1.37
N LYS A 51 -8.24 9.18 -0.27
CA LYS A 51 -9.53 8.52 -0.28
C LYS A 51 -10.58 9.49 0.25
N ASP A 52 -11.53 9.82 -0.62
CA ASP A 52 -12.73 10.58 -0.28
C ASP A 52 -13.81 9.68 0.37
#